data_AF-A0A951QG39-F1
#
_entry.id   AF-A0A951QG39-F1
#
_cell.length_a   1.000
_cell.length_b   1.000
_cell.length_c   1.000
_cell.angle_alpha   90.00
_cell.angle_beta   90.00
_cell.angle_gamma   90.00
#
_symmetry.space_group_name_H-M   'P 1'
#
loop_
_entity.id
_entity.type
_entity.pdbx_description
1 polymer ?
#
loop_
_entity_poly.entity_id
_entity_poly.type
_entity_poly.pdbx_seq_one_letter_code
_entity_poly.pdbx_strand_id
1 'polypeptide(L)'
;MVVLNYEGQNLVGNSFRGRNLNGSTFFKARLENVRFDPNGQGVATQLRGTNFSESTWINVNATNAIFAPSGSFGIANFFKATLEGANFTGANLTQADLSFINAKAINFSNANLTNANLQEANINGEQSEPPNFTGANFTGANLFKANLKSADFTGATLVNTSFEDANIENVIFVNINATGANFQLANFTDATLQNAVFDLANLSGVTLTDSSPAAPGTISASSYRGANLSGLLSEDVNFTGANFSPFVAADGAVTITNLTGTQLNDSDVSGANFTEANAEGVSINGLAIGANFTNANLRNADLSKGNFASANFFGADLTGAFATDAIGLYIGDATDNVLNSSADASPNDNLFGNEGNDTLSGGGGNDYLDGGAGSDRMNGGGGNDTYVLTAGDLIIENANAGTDTVRASANYTLAANLENLVLLGNVSNGTGNGLDNTITGNGANNTLNGAAGNDVLVGDAGNDTLIGGIGNDTLTGGVGVDTIRYSSGDGSDTINGFTRGAGGDILSFTGITAIDVRPVNGSAQFYIGDGIAGNAGFATGELLLTLSNTLFGSGNVAANIDAVNRPTVRFS
;
A
#
# COMPACT_ATOMS: atom_id res chain seq x y z
N MET A 1 5.05 -46.08 36.71
CA MET A 1 5.68 -45.22 35.69
C MET A 1 7.09 -44.96 36.19
N VAL A 2 8.11 -45.43 35.49
CA VAL A 2 9.51 -45.22 35.90
C VAL A 2 10.09 -44.19 34.93
N VAL A 3 10.34 -42.99 35.45
CA VAL A 3 11.11 -41.97 34.74
C VAL A 3 12.55 -42.46 34.69
N LEU A 4 13.12 -42.55 33.49
CA LEU A 4 14.49 -43.03 33.29
C LEU A 4 15.42 -41.84 33.03
N ASN A 5 16.64 -41.93 33.55
CA ASN A 5 17.67 -40.92 33.36
C ASN A 5 18.82 -41.51 32.51
N TYR A 6 18.97 -40.99 31.30
CA TYR A 6 20.04 -41.30 30.35
C TYR A 6 20.96 -40.10 30.10
N GLU A 7 20.98 -39.13 31.01
CA GLU A 7 21.77 -37.91 30.89
C GLU A 7 23.25 -38.22 30.63
N GLY A 8 23.82 -37.59 29.59
CA GLY A 8 25.22 -37.72 29.19
C GLY A 8 25.64 -39.13 28.74
N GLN A 9 24.70 -40.07 28.55
CA GLN A 9 25.03 -41.44 28.17
C GLN A 9 25.28 -41.60 26.68
N ASN A 10 26.15 -42.56 26.33
CA ASN A 10 26.33 -43.05 24.97
C ASN A 10 25.50 -44.32 24.78
N LEU A 11 24.41 -44.21 24.02
CA LEU A 11 23.51 -45.32 23.70
C LEU A 11 23.75 -45.74 22.24
N VAL A 12 24.24 -46.96 22.05
CA VAL A 12 24.61 -47.51 20.73
C VAL A 12 23.80 -48.77 20.47
N GLY A 13 22.95 -48.74 19.43
CA GLY A 13 22.10 -49.87 19.05
C GLY A 13 20.96 -50.20 20.03
N ASN A 14 20.72 -49.35 21.03
CA ASN A 14 19.66 -49.55 22.01
C ASN A 14 18.27 -49.54 21.34
N SER A 15 17.39 -50.41 21.82
CA SER A 15 16.03 -50.56 21.29
C SER A 15 15.00 -50.21 22.35
N PHE A 16 14.29 -49.11 22.14
CA PHE A 16 13.19 -48.61 22.99
C PHE A 16 11.80 -48.81 22.36
N ARG A 17 11.73 -49.61 21.29
CA ARG A 17 10.51 -49.87 20.51
C ARG A 17 9.28 -50.17 21.37
N GLY A 18 8.23 -49.37 21.21
CA GLY A 18 6.94 -49.51 21.91
C GLY A 18 6.98 -49.28 23.42
N ARG A 19 8.08 -48.71 23.95
CA ARG A 19 8.17 -48.41 25.39
C ARG A 19 7.46 -47.11 25.74
N ASN A 20 7.06 -47.00 27.01
CA ASN A 20 6.64 -45.74 27.60
C ASN A 20 7.82 -45.12 28.35
N LEU A 21 8.33 -44.02 27.82
CA LEU A 21 9.47 -43.26 28.32
C LEU A 21 9.07 -41.82 28.71
N ASN A 22 7.78 -41.55 28.90
CA ASN A 22 7.29 -40.22 29.24
C ASN A 22 8.01 -39.64 30.48
N GLY A 23 8.37 -38.37 30.41
CA GLY A 23 9.07 -37.63 31.46
C GLY A 23 10.53 -38.04 31.69
N SER A 24 11.06 -38.99 30.90
CA SER A 24 12.48 -39.40 30.97
C SER A 24 13.41 -38.28 30.50
N THR A 25 14.71 -38.44 30.73
CA THR A 25 15.72 -37.51 30.20
C THR A 25 16.80 -38.24 29.42
N PHE A 26 17.14 -37.65 28.28
CA PHE A 26 18.26 -37.95 27.39
C PHE A 26 19.10 -36.68 27.20
N PHE A 27 19.09 -35.77 28.18
CA PHE A 27 19.87 -34.53 28.14
C PHE A 27 21.35 -34.84 27.86
N LYS A 28 21.93 -34.20 26.85
CA LYS A 28 23.33 -34.44 26.41
C LYS A 28 23.66 -35.89 26.05
N ALA A 29 22.66 -36.76 25.83
CA ALA A 29 22.90 -38.14 25.45
C ALA A 29 23.33 -38.20 23.98
N ARG A 30 24.22 -39.15 23.67
CA ARG A 30 24.54 -39.55 22.30
C ARG A 30 23.77 -40.81 21.95
N LEU A 31 22.95 -40.74 20.92
CA LEU A 31 22.08 -41.80 20.43
C LEU A 31 22.56 -42.24 19.04
N GLU A 32 23.17 -43.41 18.95
CA GLU A 32 23.70 -43.94 17.69
C GLU A 32 22.99 -45.25 17.33
N ASN A 33 22.34 -45.30 16.17
CA ASN A 33 21.53 -46.46 15.74
C ASN A 33 20.44 -46.86 16.77
N VAL A 34 19.94 -45.89 17.54
CA VAL A 34 18.89 -46.11 18.53
C VAL A 34 17.53 -46.21 17.85
N ARG A 35 16.66 -47.07 18.38
CA ARG A 35 15.32 -47.35 17.84
C ARG A 35 14.21 -46.95 18.78
N PHE A 36 13.39 -45.99 18.36
CA PHE A 36 12.13 -45.57 18.96
C PHE A 36 10.91 -45.92 18.08
N ASP A 37 11.10 -46.64 16.97
CA ASP A 37 10.01 -47.10 16.09
C ASP A 37 9.03 -48.05 16.80
N PRO A 38 7.82 -48.31 16.23
CA PRO A 38 6.86 -49.18 16.86
C PRO A 38 7.41 -50.59 17.08
N ASN A 39 6.94 -51.28 18.11
CA ASN A 39 7.27 -52.69 18.30
C ASN A 39 6.57 -53.59 17.24
N GLY A 40 6.83 -54.89 17.27
CA GLY A 40 6.22 -55.84 16.32
C GLY A 40 4.69 -55.99 16.42
N GLN A 41 4.03 -55.24 17.29
CA GLN A 41 2.56 -55.17 17.43
C GLN A 41 2.01 -53.80 17.01
N GLY A 42 2.85 -52.91 16.45
CA GLY A 42 2.45 -51.57 16.04
C GLY A 42 2.32 -50.56 17.19
N VAL A 43 2.74 -50.91 18.41
CA VAL A 43 2.68 -49.97 19.55
C VAL A 43 3.81 -48.95 19.40
N ALA A 44 3.43 -47.68 19.24
CA ALA A 44 4.35 -46.54 19.19
C ALA A 44 5.09 -46.30 20.50
N THR A 45 6.33 -45.83 20.42
CA THR A 45 7.09 -45.40 21.61
C THR A 45 6.57 -44.06 22.11
N GLN A 46 6.30 -43.97 23.41
CA GLN A 46 5.76 -42.78 24.06
C GLN A 46 6.89 -41.97 24.72
N LEU A 47 7.06 -40.70 24.33
CA LEU A 47 8.17 -39.82 24.71
C LEU A 47 7.66 -38.44 25.17
N ARG A 48 6.46 -38.40 25.76
CA ARG A 48 5.81 -37.13 26.17
C ARG A 48 6.57 -36.48 27.32
N GLY A 49 6.83 -35.18 27.21
CA GLY A 49 7.59 -34.43 28.22
C GLY A 49 9.02 -34.95 28.44
N THR A 50 9.56 -35.74 27.51
CA THR A 50 10.93 -36.23 27.60
C THR A 50 11.90 -35.12 27.21
N ASN A 51 12.98 -34.98 27.98
CA ASN A 51 14.02 -33.99 27.71
C ASN A 51 15.14 -34.58 26.84
N PHE A 52 15.24 -34.12 25.59
CA PHE A 52 16.29 -34.43 24.63
C PHE A 52 17.26 -33.26 24.40
N SER A 53 17.24 -32.26 25.29
CA SER A 53 18.03 -31.05 25.08
C SER A 53 19.52 -31.37 24.95
N GLU A 54 20.17 -30.76 23.95
CA GLU A 54 21.60 -30.99 23.64
C GLU A 54 21.96 -32.45 23.29
N SER A 55 20.99 -33.30 22.98
CA SER A 55 21.26 -34.68 22.54
C SER A 55 21.79 -34.73 21.11
N THR A 56 22.60 -35.75 20.80
CA THR A 56 23.13 -36.00 19.45
C THR A 56 22.56 -37.30 18.91
N TRP A 57 21.85 -37.23 17.79
CA TRP A 57 21.23 -38.38 17.14
C TRP A 57 22.01 -38.69 15.88
N ILE A 58 22.41 -39.94 15.72
CA ILE A 58 23.11 -40.44 14.54
C ILE A 58 22.35 -41.68 14.08
N ASN A 59 21.68 -41.57 12.94
CA ASN A 59 20.91 -42.67 12.35
C ASN A 59 19.87 -43.26 13.34
N VAL A 60 19.20 -42.39 14.09
CA VAL A 60 18.12 -42.79 15.00
C VAL A 60 16.85 -42.99 14.20
N ASN A 61 16.16 -44.11 14.44
CA ASN A 61 14.84 -44.34 13.89
C ASN A 61 13.78 -44.00 14.93
N ALA A 62 13.01 -42.94 14.70
CA ALA A 62 11.89 -42.53 15.53
C ALA A 62 10.58 -42.46 14.73
N THR A 63 10.42 -43.31 13.72
CA THR A 63 9.16 -43.46 12.98
C THR A 63 8.00 -43.66 13.94
N ASN A 64 6.91 -42.91 13.76
CA ASN A 64 5.69 -42.95 14.59
C ASN A 64 5.91 -42.75 16.09
N ALA A 65 7.06 -42.22 16.51
CA ALA A 65 7.30 -41.90 17.91
C ALA A 65 6.47 -40.68 18.34
N ILE A 66 5.99 -40.69 19.58
CA ILE A 66 5.09 -39.65 20.10
C ILE A 66 5.82 -38.81 21.15
N PHE A 67 6.31 -37.63 20.75
CA PHE A 67 6.91 -36.63 21.63
C PHE A 67 5.89 -35.65 22.22
N ALA A 68 4.69 -35.62 21.63
CA ALA A 68 3.62 -34.70 22.01
C ALA A 68 2.85 -35.08 23.28
N PRO A 69 2.36 -34.10 24.07
CA PRO A 69 2.70 -32.69 23.95
C PRO A 69 4.04 -32.39 24.64
N SER A 70 4.76 -31.38 24.15
CA SER A 70 5.82 -30.68 24.91
C SER A 70 7.13 -31.44 25.15
N GLY A 71 7.68 -32.10 24.12
CA GLY A 71 9.09 -32.54 24.15
C GLY A 71 10.07 -31.35 24.10
N SER A 72 11.19 -31.43 24.84
CA SER A 72 12.24 -30.39 24.82
C SER A 72 13.48 -30.90 24.11
N PHE A 73 13.90 -30.24 23.03
CA PHE A 73 15.05 -30.61 22.23
C PHE A 73 16.13 -29.53 22.19
N GLY A 74 15.77 -28.24 22.28
CA GLY A 74 16.75 -27.15 22.17
C GLY A 74 17.72 -27.36 21.00
N ILE A 75 19.02 -27.21 21.25
CA ILE A 75 20.10 -27.42 20.27
C ILE A 75 20.41 -28.90 19.94
N ALA A 76 19.43 -29.80 20.01
CA ALA A 76 19.63 -31.21 19.66
C ALA A 76 19.96 -31.37 18.16
N ASN A 77 20.78 -32.37 17.84
CA ASN A 77 21.16 -32.70 16.47
C ASN A 77 20.49 -34.00 16.02
N PHE A 78 19.83 -33.98 14.85
CA PHE A 78 19.04 -35.07 14.27
C PHE A 78 19.70 -35.71 13.04
N PHE A 79 21.03 -35.72 12.95
CA PHE A 79 21.75 -36.17 11.75
C PHE A 79 21.26 -37.53 11.22
N LYS A 80 20.67 -37.49 10.02
CA LYS A 80 20.08 -38.65 9.32
C LYS A 80 19.04 -39.43 10.12
N ALA A 81 18.34 -38.77 11.05
CA ALA A 81 17.23 -39.39 11.75
C ALA A 81 16.07 -39.68 10.79
N THR A 82 15.37 -40.80 11.02
CA THR A 82 14.10 -41.10 10.34
C THR A 82 12.95 -40.70 11.26
N LEU A 83 12.15 -39.73 10.83
CA LEU A 83 11.08 -39.10 11.63
C LEU A 83 9.70 -39.25 10.99
N GLU A 84 9.51 -40.23 10.12
CA GLU A 84 8.24 -40.51 9.45
C GLU A 84 7.10 -40.72 10.46
N GLY A 85 6.00 -39.96 10.31
CA GLY A 85 4.83 -40.00 11.19
C GLY A 85 5.12 -39.60 12.65
N ALA A 86 6.31 -39.07 12.95
CA ALA A 86 6.65 -38.65 14.30
C ALA A 86 5.82 -37.43 14.71
N ASN A 87 5.33 -37.47 15.96
CA ASN A 87 4.47 -36.43 16.49
C ASN A 87 5.22 -35.53 17.48
N PHE A 88 5.53 -34.32 17.02
CA PHE A 88 6.22 -33.24 17.74
C PHE A 88 5.27 -32.09 18.11
N THR A 89 3.95 -32.31 18.16
CA THR A 89 3.00 -31.25 18.51
C THR A 89 3.40 -30.52 19.80
N GLY A 90 3.54 -29.20 19.72
CA GLY A 90 3.94 -28.35 20.85
C GLY A 90 5.36 -28.56 21.38
N ALA A 91 6.23 -29.24 20.64
CA ALA A 91 7.62 -29.46 21.03
C ALA A 91 8.46 -28.17 20.92
N ASN A 92 9.49 -28.04 21.76
CA ASN A 92 10.48 -26.99 21.66
C ASN A 92 11.74 -27.50 20.95
N LEU A 93 11.91 -27.09 19.69
CA LEU A 93 13.00 -27.40 18.76
C LEU A 93 13.82 -26.13 18.44
N THR A 94 13.83 -25.15 19.35
CA THR A 94 14.60 -23.91 19.17
C THR A 94 16.07 -24.22 18.93
N GLN A 95 16.62 -23.76 17.80
CA GLN A 95 18.01 -24.02 17.37
C GLN A 95 18.37 -25.50 17.16
N ALA A 96 17.37 -26.39 17.02
CA ALA A 96 17.63 -27.79 16.69
C ALA A 96 18.21 -27.91 15.27
N ASP A 97 19.12 -28.85 15.08
CA ASP A 97 19.66 -29.21 13.77
C ASP A 97 18.92 -30.43 13.22
N LEU A 98 17.98 -30.17 12.34
CA LEU A 98 17.15 -31.11 11.58
C LEU A 98 17.62 -31.19 10.12
N SER A 99 18.85 -30.78 9.81
CA SER A 99 19.37 -30.87 8.44
C SER A 99 19.42 -32.33 7.96
N PHE A 100 19.12 -32.52 6.67
CA PHE A 100 19.16 -33.83 6.00
C PHE A 100 18.27 -34.93 6.61
N ILE A 101 17.28 -34.58 7.46
CA ILE A 101 16.33 -35.59 7.95
C ILE A 101 15.47 -36.12 6.81
N ASN A 102 14.95 -37.33 6.99
CA ASN A 102 13.91 -37.87 6.12
C ASN A 102 12.65 -38.09 6.94
N ALA A 103 11.57 -37.44 6.54
CA ALA A 103 10.29 -37.50 7.21
C ALA A 103 9.15 -37.42 6.19
N LYS A 104 8.17 -38.30 6.35
CA LYS A 104 6.86 -38.17 5.71
C LYS A 104 5.80 -38.00 6.78
N ALA A 105 4.76 -37.22 6.50
CA ALA A 105 3.63 -37.01 7.42
C ALA A 105 4.05 -36.64 8.86
N ILE A 106 5.14 -35.88 9.02
CA ILE A 106 5.59 -35.41 10.33
C ILE A 106 4.61 -34.37 10.86
N ASN A 107 4.43 -34.33 12.18
CA ASN A 107 3.54 -33.36 12.80
C ASN A 107 4.34 -32.41 13.71
N PHE A 108 4.56 -31.18 13.26
CA PHE A 108 5.13 -30.06 14.01
C PHE A 108 4.06 -29.04 14.45
N SER A 109 2.77 -29.38 14.45
CA SER A 109 1.73 -28.42 14.84
C SER A 109 2.02 -27.75 16.19
N ASN A 110 1.95 -26.41 16.22
CA ASN A 110 2.28 -25.56 17.38
C ASN A 110 3.69 -25.77 17.97
N ALA A 111 4.61 -26.41 17.24
CA ALA A 111 5.99 -26.56 17.69
C ALA A 111 6.75 -25.24 17.53
N ASN A 112 7.76 -25.04 18.38
CA ASN A 112 8.67 -23.91 18.28
C ASN A 112 9.98 -24.34 17.62
N LEU A 113 10.18 -23.94 16.37
CA LEU A 113 11.37 -24.16 15.54
C LEU A 113 12.17 -22.86 15.31
N THR A 114 12.10 -21.91 16.24
CA THR A 114 12.84 -20.64 16.14
C THR A 114 14.34 -20.92 15.92
N ASN A 115 14.93 -20.34 14.87
CA ASN A 115 16.32 -20.54 14.46
C ASN A 115 16.74 -22.02 14.25
N ALA A 116 15.80 -22.93 14.02
CA ALA A 116 16.13 -24.32 13.70
C ALA A 116 16.74 -24.42 12.31
N ASN A 117 17.66 -25.38 12.13
CA ASN A 117 18.25 -25.67 10.84
C ASN A 117 17.55 -26.89 10.22
N LEU A 118 16.82 -26.68 9.13
CA LEU A 118 16.16 -27.72 8.33
C LEU A 118 16.71 -27.76 6.90
N GLN A 119 17.95 -27.29 6.70
CA GLN A 119 18.59 -27.32 5.39
C GLN A 119 18.54 -28.71 4.77
N GLU A 120 18.11 -28.78 3.50
CA GLU A 120 18.04 -30.02 2.70
C GLU A 120 17.26 -31.14 3.40
N ALA A 121 16.38 -30.80 4.35
CA ALA A 121 15.49 -31.76 4.98
C ALA A 121 14.48 -32.25 3.94
N ASN A 122 14.27 -33.57 3.89
CA ASN A 122 13.26 -34.17 3.04
C ASN A 122 12.00 -34.42 3.86
N ILE A 123 11.12 -33.42 3.93
CA ILE A 123 9.88 -33.40 4.71
C ILE A 123 8.68 -33.27 3.77
N ASN A 124 8.48 -34.29 2.92
CA ASN A 124 7.40 -34.30 1.93
C ASN A 124 6.20 -35.11 2.41
N GLY A 125 5.06 -34.92 1.75
CA GLY A 125 3.94 -35.83 1.85
C GLY A 125 3.13 -35.88 0.56
N GLU A 126 1.92 -36.40 0.71
CA GLU A 126 0.87 -36.42 -0.30
C GLU A 126 -0.33 -35.65 0.25
N GLN A 127 -1.27 -35.24 -0.61
CA GLN A 127 -2.45 -34.48 -0.20
C GLN A 127 -3.29 -35.18 0.89
N SER A 128 -3.27 -36.52 0.93
CA SER A 128 -3.95 -37.34 1.94
C SER A 128 -3.24 -37.36 3.29
N GLU A 129 -1.93 -37.14 3.33
CA GLU A 129 -1.09 -37.21 4.52
C GLU A 129 0.00 -36.11 4.50
N PRO A 130 -0.42 -34.83 4.58
CA PRO A 130 0.50 -33.69 4.53
C PRO A 130 1.37 -33.63 5.80
N PRO A 131 2.65 -33.19 5.70
CA PRO A 131 3.38 -32.68 6.85
C PRO A 131 2.58 -31.56 7.51
N ASN A 132 2.29 -31.69 8.80
CA ASN A 132 1.44 -30.74 9.52
C ASN A 132 2.31 -29.76 10.30
N PHE A 133 2.36 -28.51 9.84
CA PHE A 133 3.09 -27.40 10.47
C PHE A 133 2.16 -26.30 11.00
N THR A 134 0.87 -26.62 11.18
CA THR A 134 -0.14 -25.66 11.59
C THR A 134 0.21 -24.96 12.90
N GLY A 135 0.18 -23.62 12.91
CA GLY A 135 0.51 -22.80 14.09
C GLY A 135 1.97 -22.90 14.58
N ALA A 136 2.86 -23.57 13.83
CA ALA A 136 4.26 -23.69 14.22
C ALA A 136 5.01 -22.36 14.06
N ASN A 137 6.06 -22.16 14.86
CA ASN A 137 6.91 -20.98 14.80
C ASN A 137 8.27 -21.33 14.19
N PHE A 138 8.53 -20.86 12.98
CA PHE A 138 9.79 -21.01 12.24
C PHE A 138 10.63 -19.73 12.22
N THR A 139 10.38 -18.75 13.10
CA THR A 139 11.10 -17.47 13.07
C THR A 139 12.62 -17.67 12.97
N GLY A 140 13.24 -17.14 11.90
CA GLY A 140 14.68 -17.25 11.64
C GLY A 140 15.17 -18.67 11.28
N ALA A 141 14.28 -19.63 11.03
CA ALA A 141 14.67 -20.98 10.64
C ALA A 141 15.27 -21.02 9.22
N ASN A 142 16.14 -22.00 8.99
CA ASN A 142 16.76 -22.23 7.70
C ASN A 142 16.15 -23.46 7.02
N LEU A 143 15.33 -23.28 6.00
CA LEU A 143 14.77 -24.34 5.15
C LEU A 143 15.36 -24.30 3.74
N PHE A 144 16.58 -23.77 3.58
CA PHE A 144 17.28 -23.78 2.29
C PHE A 144 17.28 -25.18 1.67
N LYS A 145 16.78 -25.29 0.43
CA LYS A 145 16.66 -26.55 -0.33
C LYS A 145 15.85 -27.67 0.36
N ALA A 146 15.05 -27.33 1.37
CA ALA A 146 14.17 -28.31 1.98
C ALA A 146 13.10 -28.76 0.98
N ASN A 147 12.77 -30.04 0.99
CA ASN A 147 11.62 -30.55 0.26
C ASN A 147 10.40 -30.57 1.19
N LEU A 148 9.46 -29.66 0.97
CA LEU A 148 8.30 -29.41 1.83
C LEU A 148 6.97 -29.70 1.11
N LYS A 149 7.02 -30.47 0.01
CA LYS A 149 5.86 -30.76 -0.82
C LYS A 149 4.65 -31.19 0.00
N SER A 150 3.50 -30.58 -0.28
CA SER A 150 2.22 -30.81 0.39
C SER A 150 2.18 -30.44 1.88
N ALA A 151 3.15 -29.70 2.41
CA ALA A 151 3.11 -29.27 3.81
C ALA A 151 1.98 -28.26 4.08
N ASP A 152 1.36 -28.37 5.24
CA ASP A 152 0.34 -27.44 5.72
C ASP A 152 0.93 -26.48 6.75
N PHE A 153 1.13 -25.22 6.35
CA PHE A 153 1.65 -24.14 7.19
C PHE A 153 0.53 -23.25 7.77
N THR A 154 -0.72 -23.67 7.77
CA THR A 154 -1.84 -22.82 8.19
C THR A 154 -1.58 -22.18 9.58
N GLY A 155 -1.61 -20.85 9.65
CA GLY A 155 -1.37 -20.09 10.89
C GLY A 155 0.08 -20.06 11.38
N ALA A 156 1.05 -20.57 10.60
CA ALA A 156 2.45 -20.60 11.00
C ALA A 156 3.10 -19.20 10.98
N THR A 157 4.07 -19.02 11.87
CA THR A 157 4.96 -17.84 11.88
C THR A 157 6.25 -18.19 11.16
N LEU A 158 6.54 -17.51 10.07
CA LEU A 158 7.65 -17.72 9.14
C LEU A 158 8.56 -16.48 9.04
N VAL A 159 8.53 -15.59 10.03
CA VAL A 159 9.29 -14.33 10.01
C VAL A 159 10.79 -14.58 9.82
N ASN A 160 11.40 -13.91 8.84
CA ASN A 160 12.82 -14.05 8.49
C ASN A 160 13.28 -15.50 8.23
N THR A 161 12.36 -16.37 7.80
CA THR A 161 12.67 -17.76 7.47
C THR A 161 13.29 -17.86 6.09
N SER A 162 14.34 -18.66 5.93
CA SER A 162 14.91 -18.94 4.61
C SER A 162 14.23 -20.14 3.98
N PHE A 163 13.63 -19.95 2.81
CA PHE A 163 13.05 -20.95 1.91
C PHE A 163 13.76 -20.96 0.56
N GLU A 164 14.95 -20.36 0.45
CA GLU A 164 15.69 -20.26 -0.80
C GLU A 164 15.92 -21.66 -1.41
N ASP A 165 15.62 -21.80 -2.71
CA ASP A 165 15.62 -23.07 -3.46
C ASP A 165 14.75 -24.20 -2.85
N ALA A 166 13.83 -23.92 -1.92
CA ALA A 166 12.98 -24.94 -1.33
C ALA A 166 11.90 -25.44 -2.31
N ASN A 167 11.53 -26.71 -2.20
CA ASN A 167 10.37 -27.24 -2.91
C ASN A 167 9.10 -27.02 -2.09
N ILE A 168 8.25 -26.10 -2.53
CA ILE A 168 7.01 -25.65 -1.88
C ILE A 168 5.79 -26.08 -2.73
N GLU A 169 5.97 -27.10 -3.58
CA GLU A 169 4.90 -27.63 -4.41
C GLU A 169 3.68 -28.08 -3.56
N ASN A 170 2.48 -27.61 -3.92
CA ASN A 170 1.22 -27.94 -3.26
C ASN A 170 1.21 -27.62 -1.75
N VAL A 171 2.00 -26.63 -1.31
CA VAL A 171 2.03 -26.18 0.09
C VAL A 171 0.84 -25.26 0.39
N ILE A 172 0.31 -25.37 1.62
CA ILE A 172 -0.78 -24.52 2.09
C ILE A 172 -0.22 -23.37 2.95
N PHE A 173 -0.28 -22.15 2.43
CA PHE A 173 0.04 -20.91 3.12
C PHE A 173 -1.23 -20.09 3.40
N VAL A 174 -1.98 -20.53 4.40
CA VAL A 174 -3.22 -19.88 4.85
C VAL A 174 -2.97 -19.19 6.20
N ASN A 175 -3.31 -17.91 6.32
CA ASN A 175 -3.15 -17.12 7.57
C ASN A 175 -1.71 -17.12 8.13
N ILE A 176 -0.71 -17.18 7.26
CA ILE A 176 0.70 -17.18 7.68
C ILE A 176 1.25 -15.77 7.87
N ASN A 177 2.32 -15.66 8.68
CA ASN A 177 3.17 -14.48 8.71
C ASN A 177 4.58 -14.81 8.23
N ALA A 178 4.90 -14.49 6.99
CA ALA A 178 6.23 -14.64 6.37
C ALA A 178 6.95 -13.30 6.16
N THR A 179 6.75 -12.34 7.06
CA THR A 179 7.46 -11.05 6.98
C THR A 179 8.98 -11.26 6.92
N GLY A 180 9.64 -10.71 5.90
CA GLY A 180 11.10 -10.80 5.71
C GLY A 180 11.63 -12.19 5.33
N ALA A 181 10.75 -13.16 5.03
CA ALA A 181 11.18 -14.48 4.59
C ALA A 181 11.84 -14.44 3.20
N ASN A 182 12.80 -15.32 2.96
CA ASN A 182 13.48 -15.43 1.67
C ASN A 182 12.98 -16.64 0.89
N PHE A 183 12.23 -16.42 -0.18
CA PHE A 183 11.68 -17.44 -1.07
C PHE A 183 12.38 -17.49 -2.44
N GLN A 184 13.50 -16.79 -2.62
CA GLN A 184 14.20 -16.73 -3.89
C GLN A 184 14.37 -18.14 -4.49
N LEU A 185 13.94 -18.29 -5.75
CA LEU A 185 14.03 -19.53 -6.55
C LEU A 185 13.27 -20.74 -5.97
N ALA A 186 12.43 -20.56 -4.94
CA ALA A 186 11.58 -21.63 -4.43
C ALA A 186 10.52 -22.03 -5.46
N ASN A 187 10.17 -23.32 -5.49
CA ASN A 187 9.13 -23.85 -6.36
C ASN A 187 7.75 -23.73 -5.70
N PHE A 188 6.89 -22.84 -6.20
CA PHE A 188 5.55 -22.59 -5.65
C PHE A 188 4.40 -23.19 -6.48
N THR A 189 4.67 -24.11 -7.41
CA THR A 189 3.60 -24.77 -8.18
C THR A 189 2.51 -25.34 -7.26
N ASP A 190 1.25 -25.06 -7.57
CA ASP A 190 0.06 -25.51 -6.81
C ASP A 190 -0.03 -25.00 -5.36
N ALA A 191 0.81 -24.03 -4.94
CA ALA A 191 0.75 -23.50 -3.59
C ALA A 191 -0.58 -22.75 -3.35
N THR A 192 -1.21 -22.96 -2.20
CA THR A 192 -2.40 -22.20 -1.80
C THR A 192 -1.98 -20.98 -1.00
N LEU A 193 -2.27 -19.78 -1.50
CA LEU A 193 -1.97 -18.51 -0.83
C LEU A 193 -3.28 -17.83 -0.40
N GLN A 194 -3.51 -17.68 0.90
CA GLN A 194 -4.70 -17.01 1.41
C GLN A 194 -4.43 -16.27 2.71
N ASN A 195 -4.75 -14.98 2.74
CA ASN A 195 -4.54 -14.12 3.90
C ASN A 195 -3.10 -14.27 4.45
N ALA A 196 -2.14 -14.37 3.53
CA ALA A 196 -0.75 -14.60 3.82
C ALA A 196 0.00 -13.27 3.83
N VAL A 197 0.84 -13.05 4.84
CA VAL A 197 1.67 -11.85 4.93
C VAL A 197 3.07 -12.15 4.41
N PHE A 198 3.44 -11.55 3.29
CA PHE A 198 4.75 -11.57 2.64
C PHE A 198 5.44 -10.20 2.66
N ASP A 199 5.06 -9.32 3.59
CA ASP A 199 5.70 -8.01 3.73
C ASP A 199 7.23 -8.16 3.86
N LEU A 200 7.99 -7.35 3.12
CA LEU A 200 9.46 -7.38 3.07
C LEU A 200 10.07 -8.73 2.62
N ALA A 201 9.26 -9.69 2.16
CA ALA A 201 9.76 -10.99 1.72
C ALA A 201 10.48 -10.87 0.37
N ASN A 202 11.40 -11.80 0.11
CA ASN A 202 12.09 -11.89 -1.17
C ASN A 202 11.50 -13.04 -2.00
N LEU A 203 10.68 -12.71 -3.01
CA LEU A 203 10.11 -13.64 -3.98
C LEU A 203 10.76 -13.49 -5.37
N SER A 204 11.96 -12.91 -5.45
CA SER A 204 12.62 -12.67 -6.73
C SER A 204 12.84 -13.97 -7.50
N GLY A 205 12.46 -13.98 -8.78
CA GLY A 205 12.64 -15.13 -9.67
C GLY A 205 11.81 -16.37 -9.31
N VAL A 206 10.80 -16.22 -8.44
CA VAL A 206 9.85 -17.30 -8.13
C VAL A 206 8.84 -17.45 -9.27
N THR A 207 8.49 -18.70 -9.55
CA THR A 207 7.37 -19.04 -10.44
C THR A 207 6.17 -19.50 -9.62
N LEU A 208 5.03 -18.84 -9.83
CA LEU A 208 3.72 -19.16 -9.28
C LEU A 208 2.85 -19.66 -10.43
N THR A 209 2.49 -20.95 -10.43
CA THR A 209 1.66 -21.56 -11.48
C THR A 209 0.57 -22.38 -10.84
N ASP A 210 -0.66 -22.28 -11.36
CA ASP A 210 -1.81 -23.09 -10.92
C ASP A 210 -1.99 -23.09 -9.39
N SER A 211 -1.67 -21.95 -8.75
CA SER A 211 -1.92 -21.78 -7.32
C SER A 211 -3.43 -21.84 -7.11
N SER A 212 -3.91 -23.01 -6.68
CA SER A 212 -5.33 -23.34 -6.65
C SER A 212 -6.13 -22.18 -6.05
N PRO A 213 -7.06 -21.56 -6.79
CA PRO A 213 -7.90 -20.55 -6.21
C PRO A 213 -8.62 -21.20 -5.03
N ALA A 214 -8.58 -20.54 -3.87
CA ALA A 214 -9.61 -20.75 -2.88
C ALA A 214 -10.97 -20.65 -3.60
N ALA A 215 -11.94 -21.46 -3.17
CA ALA A 215 -13.26 -21.55 -3.80
C ALA A 215 -13.79 -20.19 -4.29
N PRO A 216 -14.52 -20.13 -5.43
CA PRO A 216 -15.02 -18.88 -5.99
C PRO A 216 -15.63 -17.96 -4.92
N GLY A 217 -15.07 -16.75 -4.76
CA GLY A 217 -15.52 -15.78 -3.75
C GLY A 217 -14.62 -15.59 -2.52
N THR A 218 -13.40 -16.15 -2.51
CA THR A 218 -12.43 -15.89 -1.43
C THR A 218 -11.41 -14.83 -1.88
N ILE A 219 -11.45 -13.64 -1.28
CA ILE A 219 -10.51 -12.55 -1.56
C ILE A 219 -9.12 -12.97 -1.07
N SER A 220 -8.14 -12.97 -1.97
CA SER A 220 -6.72 -13.16 -1.64
C SER A 220 -6.17 -11.86 -1.04
N ALA A 221 -6.57 -11.55 0.20
CA ALA A 221 -6.11 -10.37 0.95
C ALA A 221 -4.65 -10.53 1.45
N SER A 222 -3.80 -11.12 0.62
CA SER A 222 -2.38 -11.32 0.91
C SER A 222 -1.63 -9.99 0.82
N SER A 223 -0.66 -9.80 1.70
CA SER A 223 0.10 -8.56 1.80
C SER A 223 1.53 -8.79 1.30
N TYR A 224 2.03 -7.91 0.45
CA TYR A 224 3.36 -7.97 -0.17
C TYR A 224 4.11 -6.65 0.00
N ARG A 225 3.84 -5.91 1.07
CA ARG A 225 4.34 -4.54 1.20
C ARG A 225 5.85 -4.52 1.35
N GLY A 226 6.53 -3.72 0.52
CA GLY A 226 7.99 -3.64 0.49
C GLY A 226 8.69 -4.95 0.11
N ALA A 227 7.95 -5.92 -0.43
CA ALA A 227 8.52 -7.19 -0.88
C ALA A 227 9.33 -7.02 -2.17
N ASN A 228 10.27 -7.93 -2.41
CA ASN A 228 10.99 -8.01 -3.67
C ASN A 228 10.43 -9.14 -4.53
N LEU A 229 9.63 -8.81 -5.54
CA LEU A 229 9.03 -9.72 -6.52
C LEU A 229 9.71 -9.62 -7.90
N SER A 230 10.90 -9.03 -7.99
CA SER A 230 11.57 -8.81 -9.27
C SER A 230 11.73 -10.10 -10.08
N GLY A 231 11.29 -10.10 -11.35
CA GLY A 231 11.34 -11.26 -12.23
C GLY A 231 10.44 -12.42 -11.81
N LEU A 232 9.49 -12.21 -10.90
CA LEU A 232 8.47 -13.19 -10.57
C LEU A 232 7.63 -13.51 -11.81
N LEU A 233 7.34 -14.79 -12.00
CA LEU A 233 6.45 -15.28 -13.04
C LEU A 233 5.19 -15.82 -12.39
N SER A 234 4.04 -15.40 -12.88
CA SER A 234 2.74 -15.83 -12.39
C SER A 234 1.89 -16.28 -13.57
N GLU A 235 1.21 -17.42 -13.45
CA GLU A 235 0.28 -17.97 -14.44
C GLU A 235 -0.97 -18.47 -13.71
N ASP A 236 -2.13 -17.90 -14.05
CA ASP A 236 -3.44 -18.22 -13.47
C ASP A 236 -3.53 -18.04 -11.94
N VAL A 237 -2.83 -17.02 -11.39
CA VAL A 237 -2.81 -16.76 -9.94
C VAL A 237 -3.83 -15.70 -9.55
N ASN A 238 -4.49 -15.92 -8.40
CA ASN A 238 -5.39 -14.94 -7.81
C ASN A 238 -4.68 -14.06 -6.76
N PHE A 239 -4.52 -12.79 -7.09
CA PHE A 239 -4.06 -11.69 -6.25
C PHE A 239 -5.17 -10.65 -5.98
N THR A 240 -6.44 -11.04 -6.09
CA THR A 240 -7.56 -10.11 -5.89
C THR A 240 -7.49 -9.45 -4.51
N GLY A 241 -7.41 -8.13 -4.47
CA GLY A 241 -7.31 -7.34 -3.24
C GLY A 241 -5.95 -7.40 -2.54
N ALA A 242 -4.91 -7.94 -3.18
CA ALA A 242 -3.57 -8.02 -2.61
C ALA A 242 -2.96 -6.62 -2.43
N ASN A 243 -2.10 -6.47 -1.43
CA ASN A 243 -1.48 -5.18 -1.11
C ASN A 243 0.02 -5.15 -1.46
N PHE A 244 0.37 -4.45 -2.53
CA PHE A 244 1.74 -4.22 -3.00
C PHE A 244 2.25 -2.79 -2.69
N SER A 245 1.57 -2.02 -1.84
CA SER A 245 2.05 -0.68 -1.42
C SER A 245 3.36 -0.74 -0.62
N PRO A 246 4.08 0.39 -0.44
CA PRO A 246 5.28 0.41 0.38
C PRO A 246 5.04 -0.06 1.82
N PHE A 247 6.06 -0.71 2.38
CA PHE A 247 6.11 -0.97 3.81
C PHE A 247 6.67 0.26 4.53
N VAL A 248 5.93 0.74 5.54
CA VAL A 248 6.39 1.83 6.41
C VAL A 248 6.74 1.24 7.77
N ALA A 249 8.02 1.31 8.13
CA ALA A 249 8.52 0.86 9.41
C ALA A 249 8.12 1.83 10.55
N ALA A 250 8.25 1.38 11.80
CA ALA A 250 7.88 2.17 12.97
C ALA A 250 8.74 3.45 13.15
N ASP A 251 9.92 3.50 12.55
CA ASP A 251 10.82 4.66 12.53
C ASP A 251 10.56 5.60 11.33
N GLY A 252 9.57 5.29 10.50
CA GLY A 252 9.22 6.04 9.28
C GLY A 252 10.04 5.65 8.05
N ALA A 253 10.95 4.67 8.14
CA ALA A 253 11.63 4.17 6.95
C ALA A 253 10.63 3.51 5.99
N VAL A 254 10.73 3.86 4.71
CA VAL A 254 9.84 3.35 3.65
C VAL A 254 10.62 2.37 2.77
N THR A 255 10.08 1.17 2.61
CA THR A 255 10.58 0.17 1.66
C THR A 255 9.54 0.00 0.55
N ILE A 256 9.91 0.40 -0.67
CA ILE A 256 9.05 0.26 -1.85
C ILE A 256 9.01 -1.19 -2.30
N THR A 257 7.83 -1.66 -2.69
CA THR A 257 7.65 -2.99 -3.30
C THR A 257 8.27 -3.01 -4.69
N ASN A 258 9.12 -4.00 -4.95
CA ASN A 258 9.84 -4.13 -6.21
C ASN A 258 9.22 -5.22 -7.10
N LEU A 259 8.66 -4.83 -8.23
CA LEU A 259 8.00 -5.65 -9.25
C LEU A 259 8.74 -5.58 -10.61
N THR A 260 10.01 -5.15 -10.62
CA THR A 260 10.75 -5.00 -11.88
C THR A 260 10.78 -6.31 -12.67
N GLY A 261 10.32 -6.26 -13.93
CA GLY A 261 10.28 -7.41 -14.85
C GLY A 261 9.36 -8.56 -14.42
N THR A 262 8.46 -8.33 -13.45
CA THR A 262 7.45 -9.31 -13.05
C THR A 262 6.47 -9.57 -14.19
N GLN A 263 6.06 -10.82 -14.40
CA GLN A 263 5.06 -11.21 -15.39
C GLN A 263 3.85 -11.81 -14.69
N LEU A 264 2.70 -11.16 -14.81
CA LEU A 264 1.41 -11.56 -14.24
C LEU A 264 0.51 -12.08 -15.37
N ASN A 265 0.85 -13.27 -15.87
CA ASN A 265 0.17 -13.90 -17.00
C ASN A 265 -1.17 -14.48 -16.57
N ASP A 266 -2.25 -14.08 -17.24
CA ASP A 266 -3.63 -14.52 -16.99
C ASP A 266 -4.03 -14.47 -15.49
N SER A 267 -3.34 -13.63 -14.73
CA SER A 267 -3.47 -13.54 -13.28
C SER A 267 -4.49 -12.45 -12.92
N ASP A 268 -5.23 -12.66 -11.84
CA ASP A 268 -6.24 -11.71 -11.35
C ASP A 268 -5.66 -10.82 -10.25
N VAL A 269 -5.39 -9.56 -10.57
CA VAL A 269 -4.97 -8.50 -9.65
C VAL A 269 -6.08 -7.48 -9.39
N SER A 270 -7.34 -7.84 -9.59
CA SER A 270 -8.47 -6.93 -9.40
C SER A 270 -8.51 -6.38 -7.96
N GLY A 271 -8.70 -5.06 -7.82
CA GLY A 271 -8.69 -4.37 -6.53
C GLY A 271 -7.35 -4.38 -5.78
N ALA A 272 -6.27 -4.89 -6.39
CA ALA A 272 -4.96 -4.89 -5.76
C ALA A 272 -4.38 -3.46 -5.65
N ASN A 273 -3.60 -3.22 -4.61
CA ASN A 273 -3.01 -1.91 -4.36
C ASN A 273 -1.52 -1.89 -4.74
N PHE A 274 -1.19 -1.27 -5.87
CA PHE A 274 0.17 -1.03 -6.38
C PHE A 274 0.67 0.40 -6.15
N THR A 275 0.02 1.16 -5.26
CA THR A 275 0.43 2.56 -4.97
C THR A 275 1.93 2.63 -4.72
N GLU A 276 2.63 3.54 -5.40
CA GLU A 276 4.09 3.78 -5.28
C GLU A 276 4.99 2.56 -5.55
N ALA A 277 4.45 1.47 -6.08
CA ALA A 277 5.25 0.29 -6.36
C ALA A 277 6.21 0.53 -7.54
N ASN A 278 7.39 -0.09 -7.48
CA ASN A 278 8.33 -0.08 -8.60
C ASN A 278 8.02 -1.24 -9.54
N ALA A 279 7.20 -1.02 -10.56
CA ALA A 279 6.73 -2.03 -11.52
C ALA A 279 7.30 -1.82 -12.93
N GLU A 280 8.55 -1.34 -13.03
CA GLU A 280 9.22 -1.15 -14.31
C GLU A 280 9.31 -2.47 -15.10
N GLY A 281 8.86 -2.47 -16.34
CA GLY A 281 8.86 -3.65 -17.21
C GLY A 281 7.90 -4.75 -16.76
N VAL A 282 6.91 -4.45 -15.91
CA VAL A 282 5.89 -5.42 -15.53
C VAL A 282 5.04 -5.81 -16.74
N SER A 283 4.60 -7.06 -16.80
CA SER A 283 3.56 -7.50 -17.74
C SER A 283 2.29 -7.85 -16.97
N ILE A 284 1.15 -7.29 -17.37
CA ILE A 284 -0.17 -7.56 -16.80
C ILE A 284 -1.16 -7.74 -17.96
N ASN A 285 -1.51 -9.00 -18.24
CA ASN A 285 -2.42 -9.35 -19.34
C ASN A 285 -3.70 -10.06 -18.87
N GLY A 286 -3.89 -10.21 -17.55
CA GLY A 286 -5.09 -10.76 -16.92
C GLY A 286 -6.08 -9.69 -16.43
N LEU A 287 -6.77 -9.97 -15.32
CA LEU A 287 -7.75 -9.05 -14.74
C LEU A 287 -7.07 -8.05 -13.79
N ALA A 288 -7.29 -6.75 -13.99
CA ALA A 288 -6.79 -5.68 -13.14
C ALA A 288 -7.90 -4.66 -12.80
N ILE A 289 -9.14 -5.14 -12.73
CA ILE A 289 -10.33 -4.31 -12.53
C ILE A 289 -10.24 -3.61 -11.17
N GLY A 290 -10.35 -2.28 -11.15
CA GLY A 290 -10.28 -1.52 -9.90
C GLY A 290 -8.92 -1.56 -9.19
N ALA A 291 -7.86 -2.06 -9.84
CA ALA A 291 -6.52 -2.03 -9.28
C ALA A 291 -6.02 -0.59 -9.14
N ASN A 292 -5.24 -0.30 -8.09
CA ASN A 292 -4.76 1.03 -7.79
C ASN A 292 -3.25 1.15 -8.08
N PHE A 293 -2.90 1.86 -9.15
CA PHE A 293 -1.53 2.15 -9.59
C PHE A 293 -1.10 3.59 -9.27
N THR A 294 -1.72 4.25 -8.29
CA THR A 294 -1.38 5.64 -7.93
C THR A 294 0.12 5.81 -7.71
N ASN A 295 0.77 6.73 -8.43
CA ASN A 295 2.21 6.99 -8.37
C ASN A 295 3.12 5.75 -8.59
N ALA A 296 2.61 4.68 -9.20
CA ALA A 296 3.42 3.51 -9.52
C ALA A 296 4.38 3.82 -10.67
N ASN A 297 5.59 3.25 -10.62
CA ASN A 297 6.50 3.26 -11.76
C ASN A 297 6.14 2.10 -12.69
N LEU A 298 5.52 2.37 -13.83
CA LEU A 298 5.10 1.40 -14.85
C LEU A 298 5.88 1.58 -16.17
N ARG A 299 7.08 2.16 -16.09
CA ARG A 299 7.92 2.39 -17.27
C ARG A 299 8.16 1.09 -18.02
N ASN A 300 8.07 1.14 -19.35
CA ASN A 300 8.25 -0.03 -20.23
C ASN A 300 7.34 -1.22 -19.91
N ALA A 301 6.21 -1.01 -19.21
CA ALA A 301 5.28 -2.09 -18.90
C ALA A 301 4.54 -2.59 -20.15
N ASP A 302 4.27 -3.89 -20.18
CA ASP A 302 3.35 -4.51 -21.14
C ASP A 302 1.99 -4.72 -20.47
N LEU A 303 1.06 -3.81 -20.75
CA LEU A 303 -0.30 -3.84 -20.23
C LEU A 303 -1.29 -4.34 -21.30
N SER A 304 -0.78 -5.00 -22.35
CA SER A 304 -1.59 -5.48 -23.46
C SER A 304 -2.51 -6.61 -23.01
N LYS A 305 -3.74 -6.62 -23.55
CA LYS A 305 -4.81 -7.62 -23.27
C LYS A 305 -5.32 -7.62 -21.83
N GLY A 306 -4.73 -6.82 -20.94
CA GLY A 306 -5.21 -6.68 -19.58
C GLY A 306 -6.55 -5.97 -19.51
N ASN A 307 -7.35 -6.32 -18.49
CA ASN A 307 -8.60 -5.64 -18.20
C ASN A 307 -8.43 -4.68 -17.01
N PHE A 308 -8.26 -3.40 -17.32
CA PHE A 308 -8.05 -2.30 -16.37
C PHE A 308 -9.32 -1.47 -16.15
N ALA A 309 -10.50 -2.03 -16.39
CA ALA A 309 -11.76 -1.31 -16.13
C ALA A 309 -11.78 -0.74 -14.70
N SER A 310 -11.98 0.57 -14.58
CA SER A 310 -11.99 1.29 -13.30
C SER A 310 -10.69 1.21 -12.48
N ALA A 311 -9.57 0.80 -13.08
CA ALA A 311 -8.27 0.92 -12.45
C ALA A 311 -7.88 2.40 -12.33
N ASN A 312 -7.07 2.73 -11.32
CA ASN A 312 -6.61 4.08 -11.06
C ASN A 312 -5.13 4.20 -11.43
N PHE A 313 -4.80 5.08 -12.38
CA PHE A 313 -3.43 5.37 -12.80
C PHE A 313 -2.95 6.78 -12.41
N PHE A 314 -3.61 7.42 -11.45
CA PHE A 314 -3.28 8.79 -11.02
C PHE A 314 -1.78 8.94 -10.69
N GLY A 315 -1.07 9.76 -11.46
CA GLY A 315 0.37 10.03 -11.25
C GLY A 315 1.30 8.86 -11.54
N ALA A 316 0.83 7.76 -12.14
CA ALA A 316 1.68 6.65 -12.56
C ALA A 316 2.64 7.08 -13.69
N ASP A 317 3.88 6.60 -13.67
CA ASP A 317 4.82 6.80 -14.79
C ASP A 317 4.64 5.66 -15.81
N LEU A 318 4.00 5.95 -16.93
CA LEU A 318 3.76 5.03 -18.05
C LEU A 318 4.76 5.20 -19.21
N THR A 319 5.89 5.89 -18.99
CA THR A 319 6.86 6.15 -20.08
C THR A 319 7.30 4.84 -20.75
N GLY A 320 7.03 4.71 -22.05
CA GLY A 320 7.39 3.53 -22.84
C GLY A 320 6.52 2.30 -22.59
N ALA A 321 5.46 2.41 -21.76
CA ALA A 321 4.46 1.37 -21.62
C ALA A 321 3.57 1.28 -22.87
N PHE A 322 2.94 0.12 -23.08
CA PHE A 322 1.98 -0.08 -24.16
C PHE A 322 0.83 -0.98 -23.71
N ALA A 323 -0.36 -0.74 -24.28
CA ALA A 323 -1.61 -1.37 -23.86
C ALA A 323 -2.43 -1.83 -25.08
N THR A 324 -1.87 -2.71 -25.91
CA THR A 324 -2.59 -3.20 -27.11
C THR A 324 -3.72 -4.14 -26.70
N ASP A 325 -4.93 -3.94 -27.24
CA ASP A 325 -6.12 -4.72 -26.89
C ASP A 325 -6.46 -4.72 -25.38
N ALA A 326 -6.03 -3.71 -24.64
CA ALA A 326 -6.42 -3.52 -23.25
C ALA A 326 -7.86 -2.99 -23.14
N ILE A 327 -8.50 -3.24 -22.00
CA ILE A 327 -9.81 -2.69 -21.64
C ILE A 327 -9.61 -1.67 -20.53
N GLY A 328 -10.20 -0.47 -20.64
CA GLY A 328 -10.12 0.57 -19.60
C GLY A 328 -8.82 1.38 -19.55
N LEU A 329 -7.90 1.12 -20.47
CA LEU A 329 -6.61 1.80 -20.56
C LEU A 329 -6.22 2.00 -22.03
N TYR A 330 -5.97 3.25 -22.40
CA TYR A 330 -5.58 3.68 -23.74
C TYR A 330 -4.27 4.46 -23.64
N ILE A 331 -3.25 4.02 -24.37
CA ILE A 331 -1.92 4.63 -24.34
C ILE A 331 -1.50 4.93 -25.79
N GLY A 332 -1.20 6.20 -26.05
CA GLY A 332 -0.64 6.72 -27.28
C GLY A 332 0.85 6.41 -27.45
N ASP A 333 1.39 6.68 -28.63
CA ASP A 333 2.82 6.63 -28.91
C ASP A 333 3.42 8.04 -28.93
N ALA A 334 4.52 8.24 -29.67
CA ALA A 334 5.15 9.56 -29.77
C ALA A 334 4.62 10.40 -30.94
N THR A 335 3.47 10.01 -31.52
CA THR A 335 2.87 10.64 -32.69
C THR A 335 1.47 11.16 -32.37
N ASP A 336 0.95 12.07 -33.18
CA ASP A 336 -0.42 12.56 -33.03
C ASP A 336 -1.44 11.40 -33.08
N ASN A 337 -2.07 11.12 -31.95
CA ASN A 337 -2.99 10.01 -31.73
C ASN A 337 -4.44 10.47 -31.60
N VAL A 338 -5.35 9.52 -31.86
CA VAL A 338 -6.78 9.68 -31.57
C VAL A 338 -7.18 8.54 -30.64
N LEU A 339 -7.30 8.84 -29.37
CA LEU A 339 -7.68 7.92 -28.32
C LEU A 339 -9.17 8.11 -28.01
N ASN A 340 -9.99 7.14 -28.39
CA ASN A 340 -11.42 7.15 -28.11
C ASN A 340 -11.75 5.92 -27.29
N SER A 341 -12.20 6.13 -26.06
CA SER A 341 -12.86 5.07 -25.31
C SER A 341 -14.20 4.70 -25.95
N SER A 342 -14.74 3.54 -25.56
CA SER A 342 -16.06 3.13 -26.03
C SER A 342 -17.17 4.02 -25.45
N ALA A 343 -18.15 4.42 -26.26
CA ALA A 343 -19.31 5.23 -25.85
C ALA A 343 -20.31 4.52 -24.91
N ASP A 344 -19.88 3.50 -24.16
CA ASP A 344 -20.72 2.79 -23.19
C ASP A 344 -20.61 3.48 -21.82
N ALA A 345 -21.74 3.61 -21.12
CA ALA A 345 -21.91 4.58 -20.03
C ALA A 345 -21.36 4.12 -18.66
N SER A 346 -20.30 3.30 -18.58
CA SER A 346 -19.96 2.64 -17.30
C SER A 346 -18.53 2.23 -16.93
N PRO A 347 -17.50 2.18 -17.80
CA PRO A 347 -16.14 2.06 -17.29
C PRO A 347 -15.51 3.45 -17.13
N ASN A 348 -14.98 3.73 -15.94
CA ASN A 348 -13.98 4.79 -15.75
C ASN A 348 -12.72 4.38 -16.52
N ASP A 349 -12.33 5.17 -17.50
CA ASP A 349 -11.23 4.88 -18.41
C ASP A 349 -10.00 5.75 -18.11
N ASN A 350 -8.83 5.27 -18.50
CA ASN A 350 -7.58 6.02 -18.41
C ASN A 350 -6.99 6.21 -19.81
N LEU A 351 -6.79 7.46 -20.23
CA LEU A 351 -6.29 7.83 -21.54
C LEU A 351 -5.00 8.63 -21.39
N PHE A 352 -3.92 8.16 -22.03
CA PHE A 352 -2.59 8.79 -22.00
C PHE A 352 -2.11 9.06 -23.43
N GLY A 353 -1.98 10.34 -23.81
CA GLY A 353 -1.50 10.76 -25.14
C GLY A 353 0.00 10.51 -25.36
N ASN A 354 0.81 10.72 -24.31
CA ASN A 354 2.27 10.67 -24.33
C ASN A 354 2.92 11.86 -25.05
N GLU A 355 3.55 11.69 -26.21
CA GLU A 355 4.12 12.82 -26.97
C GLU A 355 3.30 12.98 -28.25
N GLY A 356 3.11 14.21 -28.73
CA GLY A 356 2.34 14.46 -29.96
C GLY A 356 1.20 15.43 -29.69
N ASN A 357 0.44 15.80 -30.72
CA ASN A 357 -0.79 16.59 -30.53
C ASN A 357 -1.98 15.64 -30.63
N ASP A 358 -2.47 15.23 -29.47
CA ASP A 358 -3.41 14.13 -29.37
C ASP A 358 -4.85 14.61 -29.26
N THR A 359 -5.78 13.73 -29.59
CA THR A 359 -7.20 13.89 -29.32
C THR A 359 -7.68 12.75 -28.43
N LEU A 360 -8.05 13.06 -27.20
CA LEU A 360 -8.52 12.12 -26.19
C LEU A 360 -10.02 12.33 -25.95
N SER A 361 -10.79 11.24 -26.00
CA SER A 361 -12.23 11.22 -25.73
C SER A 361 -12.57 10.10 -24.74
N GLY A 362 -13.01 10.45 -23.52
CA GLY A 362 -13.36 9.54 -22.41
C GLY A 362 -14.79 8.97 -22.48
N GLY A 363 -15.70 9.64 -23.19
CA GLY A 363 -17.04 9.10 -23.42
C GLY A 363 -17.96 9.32 -22.22
N GLY A 364 -18.16 8.31 -21.39
CA GLY A 364 -18.92 8.49 -20.16
C GLY A 364 -18.44 7.54 -19.07
N GLY A 365 -18.53 7.96 -17.82
CA GLY A 365 -17.72 7.41 -16.74
C GLY A 365 -16.96 8.55 -16.07
N ASN A 366 -16.19 8.24 -15.03
CA ASN A 366 -15.28 9.21 -14.41
C ASN A 366 -13.87 8.92 -14.95
N ASP A 367 -13.47 9.63 -15.99
CA ASP A 367 -12.29 9.31 -16.78
C ASP A 367 -11.06 10.10 -16.31
N TYR A 368 -9.87 9.53 -16.53
CA TYR A 368 -8.59 10.18 -16.33
C TYR A 368 -7.92 10.41 -17.68
N LEU A 369 -7.75 11.67 -18.08
CA LEU A 369 -7.17 12.07 -19.35
C LEU A 369 -5.86 12.83 -19.11
N ASP A 370 -4.77 12.32 -19.66
CA ASP A 370 -3.45 12.95 -19.64
C ASP A 370 -2.92 13.05 -21.07
N GLY A 371 -2.95 14.25 -21.65
CA GLY A 371 -2.43 14.49 -23.01
C GLY A 371 -0.92 14.26 -23.11
N GLY A 372 -0.19 14.49 -22.02
CA GLY A 372 1.26 14.46 -22.03
C GLY A 372 1.86 15.71 -22.69
N ALA A 373 2.86 15.53 -23.55
CA ALA A 373 3.60 16.59 -24.18
C ALA A 373 3.06 16.91 -25.57
N GLY A 374 2.57 18.13 -25.76
CA GLY A 374 2.09 18.59 -27.05
C GLY A 374 1.06 19.69 -26.91
N SER A 375 0.17 19.81 -27.89
CA SER A 375 -1.02 20.65 -27.79
C SER A 375 -2.24 19.77 -28.01
N ASP A 376 -2.76 19.24 -26.91
CA ASP A 376 -3.73 18.17 -26.93
C ASP A 376 -5.17 18.68 -26.89
N ARG A 377 -6.10 17.85 -27.32
CA ARG A 377 -7.54 18.10 -27.25
C ARG A 377 -8.18 17.02 -26.41
N MET A 378 -8.72 17.40 -25.25
CA MET A 378 -9.28 16.45 -24.29
C MET A 378 -10.78 16.71 -24.08
N ASN A 379 -11.57 15.64 -24.10
CA ASN A 379 -13.01 15.63 -23.84
C ASN A 379 -13.37 14.37 -23.05
N GLY A 380 -13.53 14.49 -21.74
CA GLY A 380 -13.92 13.43 -20.83
C GLY A 380 -15.34 12.95 -21.11
N GLY A 381 -16.27 13.88 -21.30
CA GLY A 381 -17.64 13.53 -21.69
C GLY A 381 -18.55 13.53 -20.48
N GLY A 382 -19.32 12.47 -20.24
CA GLY A 382 -20.30 12.47 -19.14
C GLY A 382 -19.80 11.76 -17.90
N GLY A 383 -19.80 12.42 -16.74
CA GLY A 383 -19.30 11.92 -15.47
C GLY A 383 -18.33 12.93 -14.87
N ASN A 384 -17.68 12.57 -13.77
CA ASN A 384 -16.74 13.46 -13.08
C ASN A 384 -15.32 13.13 -13.49
N ASP A 385 -14.80 13.87 -14.46
CA ASP A 385 -13.55 13.58 -15.14
C ASP A 385 -12.37 14.33 -14.52
N THR A 386 -11.16 13.81 -14.76
CA THR A 386 -9.90 14.43 -14.36
C THR A 386 -9.00 14.64 -15.57
N TYR A 387 -8.66 15.91 -15.83
CA TYR A 387 -7.73 16.31 -16.88
C TYR A 387 -6.37 16.67 -16.31
N VAL A 388 -5.31 16.06 -16.82
CA VAL A 388 -3.93 16.52 -16.60
C VAL A 388 -3.56 17.44 -17.75
N LEU A 389 -3.36 18.71 -17.42
CA LEU A 389 -3.20 19.77 -18.41
C LEU A 389 -1.75 20.26 -18.45
N THR A 390 -1.20 20.37 -19.66
CA THR A 390 0.07 21.06 -19.95
C THR A 390 -0.16 22.32 -20.79
N ALA A 391 0.93 23.01 -21.15
CA ALA A 391 0.84 24.27 -21.87
C ALA A 391 0.55 24.04 -23.36
N GLY A 392 -0.65 24.41 -23.80
CA GLY A 392 -1.07 24.29 -25.21
C GLY A 392 -2.35 23.48 -25.38
N ASP A 393 -2.71 22.72 -24.35
CA ASP A 393 -3.87 21.84 -24.36
C ASP A 393 -5.20 22.60 -24.34
N LEU A 394 -6.21 21.94 -24.89
CA LEU A 394 -7.59 22.41 -24.92
C LEU A 394 -8.52 21.35 -24.32
N ILE A 395 -9.17 21.72 -23.22
CA ILE A 395 -10.28 20.95 -22.66
C ILE A 395 -11.59 21.40 -23.31
N ILE A 396 -12.43 20.44 -23.68
CA ILE A 396 -13.75 20.66 -24.27
C ILE A 396 -14.78 20.08 -23.31
N GLU A 397 -15.59 20.96 -22.71
CA GLU A 397 -16.63 20.54 -21.77
C GLU A 397 -18.04 20.93 -22.19
N ASN A 398 -18.96 20.00 -21.97
CA ASN A 398 -20.38 20.22 -22.22
C ASN A 398 -21.10 20.67 -20.92
N ALA A 399 -22.22 21.36 -21.08
CA ALA A 399 -23.02 21.75 -19.91
C ALA A 399 -23.69 20.52 -19.28
N ASN A 400 -23.65 20.41 -17.94
CA ASN A 400 -24.19 19.30 -17.15
C ASN A 400 -23.53 17.95 -17.45
N ALA A 401 -22.24 17.96 -17.77
CA ALA A 401 -21.47 16.77 -18.09
C ALA A 401 -20.98 16.05 -16.82
N GLY A 402 -20.67 16.80 -15.75
CA GLY A 402 -20.46 16.29 -14.40
C GLY A 402 -19.89 17.37 -13.50
N THR A 403 -18.97 17.00 -12.63
CA THR A 403 -18.16 17.90 -11.82
C THR A 403 -16.70 17.54 -12.01
N ASP A 404 -16.02 18.38 -12.79
CA ASP A 404 -14.76 17.99 -13.43
C ASP A 404 -13.57 18.67 -12.77
N THR A 405 -12.40 18.02 -12.86
CA THR A 405 -11.17 18.49 -12.22
C THR A 405 -10.07 18.69 -13.24
N VAL A 406 -9.50 19.90 -13.28
CA VAL A 406 -8.29 20.19 -14.04
C VAL A 406 -7.09 20.20 -13.10
N ARG A 407 -6.09 19.38 -13.41
CA ARG A 407 -4.80 19.34 -12.75
C ARG A 407 -3.77 19.99 -13.66
N ALA A 408 -3.45 21.25 -13.41
CA ALA A 408 -2.67 22.07 -14.33
C ALA A 408 -1.19 22.13 -13.97
N SER A 409 -0.34 21.75 -14.91
CA SER A 409 1.12 21.94 -14.87
C SER A 409 1.60 23.24 -15.54
N ALA A 410 0.64 24.07 -15.99
CA ALA A 410 0.84 25.43 -16.49
C ALA A 410 -0.19 26.38 -15.86
N ASN A 411 0.06 27.70 -15.93
CA ASN A 411 -0.92 28.69 -15.47
C ASN A 411 -2.23 28.52 -16.25
N TYR A 412 -3.37 28.50 -15.56
CA TYR A 412 -4.63 28.15 -16.20
C TYR A 412 -5.82 28.99 -15.71
N THR A 413 -6.75 29.22 -16.63
CA THR A 413 -8.07 29.78 -16.35
C THR A 413 -9.08 28.73 -16.76
N LEU A 414 -9.96 28.33 -15.83
CA LEU A 414 -11.00 27.36 -16.11
C LEU A 414 -11.88 27.84 -17.29
N ALA A 415 -12.07 26.98 -18.28
CA ALA A 415 -13.08 27.20 -19.31
C ALA A 415 -14.48 27.03 -18.73
N ALA A 416 -15.53 27.33 -19.52
CA ALA A 416 -16.90 27.12 -19.08
C ALA A 416 -17.16 25.64 -18.75
N ASN A 417 -18.03 25.39 -17.74
CA ASN A 417 -18.44 24.06 -17.28
C ASN A 417 -17.32 23.22 -16.62
N LEU A 418 -16.24 23.85 -16.17
CA LEU A 418 -15.24 23.21 -15.32
C LEU A 418 -15.35 23.78 -13.91
N GLU A 419 -15.34 22.92 -12.89
CA GLU A 419 -15.62 23.32 -11.50
C GLU A 419 -14.36 23.33 -10.63
N ASN A 420 -13.40 22.43 -10.86
CA ASN A 420 -12.25 22.27 -9.96
C ASN A 420 -10.91 22.50 -10.68
N LEU A 421 -10.01 23.22 -10.02
CA LEU A 421 -8.63 23.45 -10.48
C LEU A 421 -7.65 23.08 -9.37
N VAL A 422 -6.65 22.28 -9.70
CA VAL A 422 -5.51 21.95 -8.84
C VAL A 422 -4.23 22.34 -9.57
N LEU A 423 -3.44 23.23 -8.99
CA LEU A 423 -2.14 23.61 -9.55
C LEU A 423 -1.07 22.58 -9.17
N LEU A 424 -0.25 22.17 -10.12
CA LEU A 424 0.82 21.20 -9.90
C LEU A 424 2.21 21.87 -9.96
N GLY A 425 3.21 21.20 -9.39
CA GLY A 425 4.61 21.60 -9.49
C GLY A 425 4.87 23.02 -8.98
N ASN A 426 5.37 23.89 -9.87
CA ASN A 426 5.71 25.29 -9.55
C ASN A 426 4.79 26.30 -10.25
N VAL A 427 3.61 25.87 -10.70
CA VAL A 427 2.64 26.75 -11.36
C VAL A 427 2.23 27.85 -10.39
N SER A 428 2.14 29.09 -10.87
CA SER A 428 1.97 30.26 -10.00
C SER A 428 0.59 30.90 -10.10
N ASN A 429 -0.23 30.59 -11.10
CA ASN A 429 -1.51 31.27 -11.30
C ASN A 429 -2.63 30.30 -11.66
N GLY A 430 -3.75 30.44 -10.96
CA GLY A 430 -5.01 29.74 -11.23
C GLY A 430 -6.16 30.74 -11.24
N THR A 431 -7.08 30.61 -12.18
CA THR A 431 -8.28 31.45 -12.26
C THR A 431 -9.51 30.58 -12.52
N GLY A 432 -10.58 30.83 -11.77
CA GLY A 432 -11.88 30.22 -11.97
C GLY A 432 -12.63 30.80 -13.17
N ASN A 433 -13.92 30.54 -13.21
CA ASN A 433 -14.85 30.99 -14.24
C ASN A 433 -16.05 31.72 -13.60
N GLY A 434 -17.27 31.50 -14.11
CA GLY A 434 -18.48 32.12 -13.57
C GLY A 434 -19.35 31.17 -12.73
N LEU A 435 -18.82 29.99 -12.41
CA LEU A 435 -19.45 28.94 -11.60
C LEU A 435 -18.82 28.94 -10.21
N ASP A 436 -19.45 28.25 -9.27
CA ASP A 436 -18.87 27.98 -7.95
C ASP A 436 -17.68 27.01 -8.13
N ASN A 437 -16.44 27.52 -8.00
CA ASN A 437 -15.23 26.76 -8.25
C ASN A 437 -14.49 26.35 -6.96
N THR A 438 -13.80 25.20 -7.00
CA THR A 438 -12.78 24.86 -6.00
C THR A 438 -11.39 24.95 -6.63
N ILE A 439 -10.56 25.88 -6.13
CA ILE A 439 -9.21 26.13 -6.64
C ILE A 439 -8.20 25.83 -5.53
N THR A 440 -7.35 24.84 -5.76
CA THR A 440 -6.25 24.47 -4.86
C THR A 440 -4.91 24.84 -5.47
N GLY A 441 -4.10 25.55 -4.70
CA GLY A 441 -2.73 25.94 -5.00
C GLY A 441 -1.73 24.79 -4.87
N ASN A 442 -0.47 25.13 -4.67
CA ASN A 442 0.64 24.20 -4.48
C ASN A 442 1.64 24.76 -3.45
N GLY A 443 2.89 24.28 -3.46
CA GLY A 443 3.94 24.77 -2.56
C GLY A 443 4.67 26.04 -3.01
N ALA A 444 4.23 26.67 -4.11
CA ALA A 444 4.81 27.89 -4.65
C ALA A 444 3.93 29.10 -4.32
N ASN A 445 4.48 30.32 -4.46
CA ASN A 445 3.70 31.54 -4.29
C ASN A 445 2.66 31.66 -5.41
N ASN A 446 1.40 31.42 -5.09
CA ASN A 446 0.30 31.38 -6.05
C ASN A 446 -0.46 32.71 -6.10
N THR A 447 -1.07 33.00 -7.25
CA THR A 447 -2.16 33.98 -7.40
C THR A 447 -3.39 33.20 -7.83
N LEU A 448 -4.34 33.07 -6.91
CA LEU A 448 -5.61 32.38 -7.11
C LEU A 448 -6.73 33.42 -7.21
N ASN A 449 -7.56 33.32 -8.25
CA ASN A 449 -8.69 34.20 -8.49
C ASN A 449 -9.96 33.38 -8.76
N GLY A 450 -10.95 33.40 -7.88
CA GLY A 450 -12.22 32.67 -8.06
C GLY A 450 -13.06 33.21 -9.21
N ALA A 451 -12.96 34.52 -9.43
CA ALA A 451 -13.66 35.30 -10.46
C ALA A 451 -15.14 35.57 -10.14
N ALA A 452 -16.09 34.72 -10.51
CA ALA A 452 -17.48 34.90 -10.12
C ALA A 452 -18.11 33.56 -9.77
N GLY A 453 -19.00 33.55 -8.79
CA GLY A 453 -19.48 32.31 -8.17
C GLY A 453 -19.15 32.33 -6.68
N ASN A 454 -19.65 31.36 -5.92
CA ASN A 454 -19.25 31.17 -4.52
C ASN A 454 -18.09 30.17 -4.50
N ASP A 455 -16.87 30.69 -4.48
CA ASP A 455 -15.67 29.91 -4.70
C ASP A 455 -15.01 29.42 -3.41
N VAL A 456 -14.24 28.35 -3.51
CA VAL A 456 -13.34 27.86 -2.45
C VAL A 456 -11.91 27.91 -2.94
N LEU A 457 -11.08 28.77 -2.33
CA LEU A 457 -9.67 28.92 -2.67
C LEU A 457 -8.79 28.46 -1.52
N VAL A 458 -7.83 27.59 -1.81
CA VAL A 458 -6.85 27.06 -0.86
C VAL A 458 -5.44 27.32 -1.41
N GLY A 459 -4.64 28.14 -0.73
CA GLY A 459 -3.27 28.49 -1.15
C GLY A 459 -2.21 27.41 -0.87
N ASP A 460 -2.46 26.57 0.14
CA ASP A 460 -1.52 25.56 0.66
C ASP A 460 -0.26 26.14 1.30
N ALA A 461 0.89 26.16 0.60
CA ALA A 461 2.15 26.64 1.16
C ALA A 461 2.82 27.61 0.19
N GLY A 462 3.37 28.69 0.70
CA GLY A 462 3.85 29.78 -0.14
C GLY A 462 3.34 31.10 0.39
N ASN A 463 3.79 32.20 -0.21
CA ASN A 463 3.23 33.51 0.05
C ASN A 463 2.20 33.81 -1.03
N ASP A 464 0.95 33.50 -0.76
CA ASP A 464 -0.08 33.45 -1.79
C ASP A 464 -0.84 34.76 -1.92
N THR A 465 -1.45 34.97 -3.07
CA THR A 465 -2.49 35.97 -3.29
C THR A 465 -3.79 35.23 -3.54
N LEU A 466 -4.82 35.50 -2.73
CA LEU A 466 -6.17 34.99 -2.98
C LEU A 466 -7.11 36.15 -3.26
N ILE A 467 -7.83 36.06 -4.38
CA ILE A 467 -8.89 36.98 -4.80
C ILE A 467 -10.15 36.13 -4.93
N GLY A 468 -11.15 36.33 -4.08
CA GLY A 468 -12.43 35.62 -4.19
C GLY A 468 -13.11 35.98 -5.51
N GLY A 469 -13.45 37.26 -5.66
CA GLY A 469 -14.15 37.75 -6.83
C GLY A 469 -15.59 38.07 -6.45
N ILE A 470 -16.54 37.96 -7.39
CA ILE A 470 -17.96 38.23 -7.12
C ILE A 470 -18.63 36.97 -6.58
N GLY A 471 -19.14 37.02 -5.36
CA GLY A 471 -19.90 35.92 -4.76
C GLY A 471 -19.77 35.91 -3.24
N ASN A 472 -19.94 34.76 -2.61
CA ASN A 472 -19.61 34.60 -1.20
C ASN A 472 -18.56 33.50 -1.10
N ASP A 473 -17.29 33.89 -1.02
CA ASP A 473 -16.19 32.96 -1.21
C ASP A 473 -15.67 32.42 0.13
N THR A 474 -14.94 31.32 0.07
CA THR A 474 -14.19 30.76 1.20
C THR A 474 -12.71 30.70 0.85
N LEU A 475 -11.89 31.47 1.55
CA LEU A 475 -10.46 31.64 1.25
C LEU A 475 -9.61 31.10 2.41
N THR A 476 -8.63 30.25 2.10
CA THR A 476 -7.67 29.71 3.06
C THR A 476 -6.25 29.91 2.53
N GLY A 477 -5.47 30.79 3.16
CA GLY A 477 -4.09 31.10 2.74
C GLY A 477 -3.14 29.91 2.92
N GLY A 478 -3.10 29.35 4.15
CA GLY A 478 -2.25 28.21 4.46
C GLY A 478 -0.94 28.63 5.13
N VAL A 479 0.17 28.00 4.76
CA VAL A 479 1.49 28.25 5.36
C VAL A 479 2.26 29.29 4.55
N GLY A 480 2.45 30.46 5.15
CA GLY A 480 3.33 31.49 4.60
C GLY A 480 2.91 32.87 5.06
N VAL A 481 3.18 33.88 4.24
CA VAL A 481 2.67 35.25 4.40
C VAL A 481 1.76 35.53 3.21
N ASP A 482 0.46 35.43 3.44
CA ASP A 482 -0.52 35.48 2.36
C ASP A 482 -1.13 36.87 2.21
N THR A 483 -1.64 37.17 1.02
CA THR A 483 -2.35 38.40 0.69
C THR A 483 -3.75 38.06 0.22
N ILE A 484 -4.75 38.32 1.06
CA ILE A 484 -6.14 38.23 0.66
C ILE A 484 -6.57 39.59 0.10
N ARG A 485 -7.04 39.62 -1.15
CA ARG A 485 -7.48 40.83 -1.83
C ARG A 485 -8.99 40.85 -1.93
N TYR A 486 -9.57 41.96 -1.47
CA TYR A 486 -11.00 42.19 -1.50
C TYR A 486 -11.32 43.54 -2.15
N SER A 487 -12.31 43.55 -3.01
CA SER A 487 -12.77 44.71 -3.77
C SER A 487 -14.24 45.03 -3.48
N SER A 488 -14.64 46.27 -3.74
CA SER A 488 -16.06 46.66 -3.66
C SER A 488 -16.88 45.85 -4.66
N GLY A 489 -17.86 45.08 -4.16
CA GLY A 489 -18.76 44.26 -4.99
C GLY A 489 -18.42 42.77 -4.96
N ASP A 490 -17.38 42.38 -4.24
CA ASP A 490 -16.94 40.99 -4.15
C ASP A 490 -17.93 40.11 -3.35
N GLY A 491 -18.70 40.70 -2.43
CA GLY A 491 -19.75 40.00 -1.68
C GLY A 491 -19.29 39.57 -0.29
N SER A 492 -19.89 38.54 0.32
CA SER A 492 -19.66 38.21 1.74
C SER A 492 -18.72 37.03 1.90
N ASP A 493 -17.41 37.29 1.90
CA ASP A 493 -16.39 36.25 1.96
C ASP A 493 -16.08 35.78 3.38
N THR A 494 -15.69 34.52 3.47
CA THR A 494 -15.19 33.85 4.67
C THR A 494 -13.70 33.57 4.51
N ILE A 495 -12.88 34.02 5.46
CA ILE A 495 -11.45 33.70 5.48
C ILE A 495 -11.18 32.73 6.63
N ASN A 496 -10.60 31.58 6.30
CA ASN A 496 -10.25 30.51 7.22
C ASN A 496 -8.73 30.34 7.33
N GLY A 497 -8.30 29.66 8.39
CA GLY A 497 -6.98 29.02 8.42
C GLY A 497 -5.78 29.96 8.48
N PHE A 498 -5.84 31.03 9.27
CA PHE A 498 -4.64 31.81 9.64
C PHE A 498 -3.62 30.90 10.36
N THR A 499 -2.69 30.31 9.61
CA THR A 499 -1.62 29.47 10.14
C THR A 499 -0.42 30.36 10.51
N ARG A 500 0.33 29.99 11.56
CA ARG A 500 1.35 30.87 12.14
C ARG A 500 2.62 30.96 11.26
N GLY A 501 2.61 31.78 10.22
CA GLY A 501 3.78 32.17 9.43
C GLY A 501 4.65 33.23 10.11
N ALA A 502 5.94 33.29 9.77
CA ALA A 502 6.83 34.36 10.20
C ALA A 502 6.56 35.63 9.37
N GLY A 503 5.61 36.46 9.80
CA GLY A 503 5.29 37.74 9.14
C GLY A 503 3.83 38.18 9.22
N GLY A 504 2.91 37.23 9.46
CA GLY A 504 1.46 37.48 9.51
C GLY A 504 0.86 37.68 8.11
N ASP A 505 -0.43 37.41 7.96
CA ASP A 505 -1.14 37.56 6.69
C ASP A 505 -1.61 39.00 6.46
N ILE A 506 -1.75 39.37 5.18
CA ILE A 506 -2.12 40.68 4.68
C ILE A 506 -3.55 40.62 4.16
N LEU A 507 -4.39 41.51 4.64
CA LEU A 507 -5.68 41.78 4.05
C LEU A 507 -5.64 43.13 3.33
N SER A 508 -5.88 43.11 2.02
CA SER A 508 -5.76 44.26 1.11
C SER A 508 -7.10 44.61 0.51
N PHE A 509 -7.49 45.87 0.63
CA PHE A 509 -8.79 46.35 0.16
C PHE A 509 -8.68 47.36 -0.97
N THR A 510 -9.53 47.24 -1.99
CA THR A 510 -9.62 48.18 -3.12
C THR A 510 -11.05 48.69 -3.30
N GLY A 511 -11.22 50.02 -3.37
CA GLY A 511 -12.54 50.63 -3.64
C GLY A 511 -13.53 50.58 -2.48
N ILE A 512 -13.13 50.08 -1.31
CA ILE A 512 -13.96 50.08 -0.09
C ILE A 512 -13.79 51.40 0.65
N THR A 513 -14.91 52.04 0.96
CA THR A 513 -14.95 53.35 1.61
C THR A 513 -15.16 53.27 3.13
N ALA A 514 -15.58 52.10 3.65
CA ALA A 514 -15.75 51.82 5.07
C ALA A 514 -15.61 50.32 5.35
N ILE A 515 -14.95 49.96 6.46
CA ILE A 515 -14.77 48.59 6.92
C ILE A 515 -15.34 48.48 8.34
N ASP A 516 -16.20 47.49 8.56
CA ASP A 516 -16.69 47.10 9.88
C ASP A 516 -16.09 45.73 10.24
N VAL A 517 -15.35 45.65 11.35
CA VAL A 517 -14.74 44.41 11.82
C VAL A 517 -15.46 43.98 13.09
N ARG A 518 -16.09 42.82 13.09
CA ARG A 518 -16.85 42.30 14.24
C ARG A 518 -16.34 40.92 14.68
N PRO A 519 -16.11 40.70 15.97
CA PRO A 519 -15.83 39.35 16.50
C PRO A 519 -17.12 38.51 16.49
N VAL A 520 -17.02 37.23 16.10
CA VAL A 520 -18.12 36.25 16.13
C VAL A 520 -17.76 35.13 17.14
N ASN A 521 -18.71 34.78 18.02
CA ASN A 521 -18.48 33.78 19.07
C ASN A 521 -18.40 32.35 18.50
N GLY A 522 -17.31 31.65 18.83
CA GLY A 522 -17.20 30.19 18.70
C GLY A 522 -16.42 29.73 17.48
N SER A 523 -15.10 29.66 17.63
CA SER A 523 -14.13 29.04 16.70
C SER A 523 -13.89 29.82 15.41
N ALA A 524 -12.80 30.60 15.41
CA ALA A 524 -12.06 31.13 14.26
C ALA A 524 -12.85 31.46 12.98
N GLN A 525 -13.58 32.59 12.95
CA GLN A 525 -14.10 33.15 11.69
C GLN A 525 -14.06 34.69 11.71
N PHE A 526 -13.50 35.27 10.64
CA PHE A 526 -13.41 36.70 10.35
C PHE A 526 -14.53 37.08 9.36
N TYR A 527 -15.35 38.09 9.69
CA TYR A 527 -16.55 38.49 8.92
C TYR A 527 -16.31 39.80 8.15
N ILE A 528 -16.57 39.83 6.83
CA ILE A 528 -16.74 41.08 6.06
C ILE A 528 -18.13 41.05 5.40
N GLY A 529 -19.08 41.84 5.92
CA GLY A 529 -20.45 41.97 5.41
C GLY A 529 -21.16 43.25 5.88
N ASP A 530 -22.24 43.66 5.20
CA ASP A 530 -22.86 44.99 5.18
C ASP A 530 -23.94 45.31 6.25
N GLY A 531 -24.05 44.54 7.34
CA GLY A 531 -24.90 44.88 8.52
C GLY A 531 -25.45 43.64 9.23
N ILE A 532 -25.25 43.41 10.54
CA ILE A 532 -25.96 43.94 11.73
C ILE A 532 -25.25 43.40 13.01
N ALA A 533 -25.22 44.17 14.12
CA ALA A 533 -24.20 44.12 15.20
C ALA A 533 -24.44 43.16 16.41
N GLY A 534 -23.36 42.71 17.08
CA GLY A 534 -23.39 42.24 18.49
C GLY A 534 -22.27 41.32 19.05
N ASN A 535 -21.22 41.92 19.67
CA ASN A 535 -20.41 41.50 20.86
C ASN A 535 -19.23 40.45 20.86
N ALA A 536 -18.03 40.97 21.23
CA ALA A 536 -16.83 40.49 21.99
C ALA A 536 -15.81 39.39 21.51
N GLY A 537 -14.54 39.81 21.27
CA GLY A 537 -13.24 39.14 21.64
C GLY A 537 -12.44 38.29 20.62
N PHE A 538 -11.17 38.65 20.32
CA PHE A 538 -10.18 37.88 19.51
C PHE A 538 -9.21 36.99 20.35
N ALA A 539 -8.62 35.94 19.75
CA ALA A 539 -7.47 35.19 20.29
C ALA A 539 -6.24 35.28 19.35
N THR A 540 -5.04 35.14 19.93
CA THR A 540 -3.74 35.68 19.50
C THR A 540 -3.16 35.19 18.14
N GLY A 541 -2.86 36.15 17.25
CA GLY A 541 -2.03 36.11 16.04
C GLY A 541 -1.78 37.55 15.53
N GLU A 542 -0.71 37.85 14.77
CA GLU A 542 -0.50 39.18 14.15
C GLU A 542 -1.16 39.23 12.76
N LEU A 543 -2.29 39.94 12.64
CA LEU A 543 -2.96 40.26 11.36
C LEU A 543 -2.61 41.68 10.93
N LEU A 544 -2.05 41.85 9.73
CA LEU A 544 -1.70 43.14 9.16
C LEU A 544 -2.76 43.63 8.16
N LEU A 545 -3.62 44.56 8.58
CA LEU A 545 -4.56 45.21 7.65
C LEU A 545 -3.88 46.34 6.88
N THR A 546 -3.74 46.17 5.56
CA THR A 546 -3.18 47.21 4.68
C THR A 546 -4.31 47.90 3.92
N LEU A 547 -4.49 49.19 4.16
CA LEU A 547 -5.60 49.98 3.63
C LEU A 547 -5.07 51.01 2.63
N SER A 548 -5.17 50.69 1.35
CA SER A 548 -4.76 51.58 0.26
C SER A 548 -5.96 52.39 -0.24
N ASN A 549 -5.81 53.70 -0.45
CA ASN A 549 -6.86 54.59 -0.96
C ASN A 549 -8.13 54.73 -0.09
N THR A 550 -8.06 54.40 1.19
CA THR A 550 -9.14 54.60 2.16
C THR A 550 -8.96 55.93 2.91
N LEU A 551 -9.95 56.82 2.85
CA LEU A 551 -9.91 58.12 3.52
C LEU A 551 -10.42 57.97 4.97
N PHE A 552 -9.53 57.89 5.95
CA PHE A 552 -9.93 57.79 7.35
C PHE A 552 -10.35 59.15 7.91
N GLY A 553 -11.65 59.30 8.19
CA GLY A 553 -12.11 60.33 9.12
C GLY A 553 -11.66 60.01 10.54
N SER A 554 -11.20 61.01 11.28
CA SER A 554 -10.64 60.92 12.64
C SER A 554 -11.55 60.27 13.70
N GLY A 555 -12.82 60.01 13.38
CA GLY A 555 -13.80 59.36 14.27
C GLY A 555 -13.89 57.83 14.17
N ASN A 556 -13.41 57.18 13.10
CA ASN A 556 -13.80 55.79 12.80
C ASN A 556 -12.78 54.70 13.19
N VAL A 557 -11.51 55.04 13.39
CA VAL A 557 -10.47 54.01 13.64
C VAL A 557 -10.38 53.61 15.12
N ALA A 558 -10.69 54.54 16.03
CA ALA A 558 -10.54 54.31 17.48
C ALA A 558 -11.73 53.62 18.14
N ALA A 559 -12.92 53.63 17.52
CA ALA A 559 -14.15 53.11 18.12
C ALA A 559 -14.40 51.61 17.83
N ASN A 560 -13.76 51.06 16.79
CA ASN A 560 -14.02 49.70 16.30
C ASN A 560 -12.89 48.69 16.62
N ILE A 561 -11.93 49.05 17.49
CA ILE A 561 -10.84 48.16 17.91
C ILE A 561 -10.98 47.90 19.41
N ASP A 562 -11.35 46.67 19.78
CA ASP A 562 -11.42 46.21 21.16
C ASP A 562 -10.03 46.30 21.82
N ALA A 563 -9.94 47.04 22.93
CA ALA A 563 -8.70 47.33 23.63
C ALA A 563 -8.11 46.13 24.38
N VAL A 564 -8.85 45.03 24.53
CA VAL A 564 -8.49 43.96 25.48
C VAL A 564 -7.77 42.77 24.81
N ASN A 565 -7.99 42.51 23.51
CA ASN A 565 -7.46 41.33 22.81
C ASN A 565 -6.84 41.69 21.44
N ARG A 566 -5.59 42.17 21.41
CA ARG A 566 -4.97 42.78 20.20
C ARG A 566 -4.25 41.78 19.27
N PRO A 567 -4.57 41.77 17.96
CA PRO A 567 -3.58 41.61 16.90
C PRO A 567 -2.80 42.92 16.64
N THR A 568 -1.57 42.83 16.11
CA THR A 568 -0.77 44.00 15.69
C THR A 568 -1.24 44.52 14.33
N VAL A 569 -2.23 45.41 14.31
CA VAL A 569 -2.67 46.10 13.08
C VAL A 569 -1.70 47.25 12.76
N ARG A 570 -0.99 47.20 11.63
CA ARG A 570 -0.23 48.35 11.10
C ARG A 570 -0.88 48.89 9.84
N PHE A 571 -1.21 50.16 9.85
CA PHE A 571 -1.63 50.89 8.65
C PHE A 571 -0.36 51.37 7.93
N SER A 572 -0.21 51.08 6.64
CA SER A 572 0.87 51.64 5.79
C SER A 572 0.36 52.76 4.93
#